data_AF-A0A7X7NAT4-F1
#
_entry.id   AF-A0A7X7NAT4-F1
#
_cell.length_a   1.000
_cell.length_b   1.000
_cell.length_c   1.000
_cell.angle_alpha   90.00
_cell.angle_beta   90.00
_cell.angle_gamma   90.00
#
_symmetry.space_group_name_H-M   'P 1'
#
loop_
_entity.id
_entity.type
_entity.pdbx_description
1 polymer ?
#
loop_
_entity_poly.entity_id
_entity_poly.type
_entity_poly.pdbx_seq_one_letter_code
_entity_poly.pdbx_strand_id
1 'polypeptide(L)'
;MKSAYELAMARFGGEPTKQYTPEQKEQFAEIDREYDAKIAQAKLQAKTERAKADQSEQIKKIDDALTDEIQSLEAKREAKKEALRRQFA
;
A
#
# COMPACT_ATOMS: atom_id res chain seq x y z
N MET A 1 4.00 40.60 2.57
CA MET A 1 2.80 40.00 3.19
C MET A 1 2.96 38.49 3.11
N LYS A 2 3.02 37.77 4.24
CA LYS A 2 3.17 36.31 4.22
C LYS A 2 1.81 35.67 3.92
N SER A 3 1.81 34.62 3.10
CA SER A 3 0.59 33.90 2.71
C SER A 3 -0.03 33.20 3.93
N ALA A 4 -1.36 33.08 3.97
CA ALA A 4 -2.08 32.37 5.04
C ALA A 4 -1.57 30.93 5.23
N TYR A 5 -1.07 30.31 4.15
CA TYR A 5 -0.43 29.01 4.17
C TYR A 5 0.88 28.99 4.98
N GLU A 6 1.71 30.01 4.80
CA GLU A 6 2.99 30.15 5.51
C GLU A 6 2.78 30.47 7.00
N LEU A 7 1.70 31.19 7.32
CA LEU A 7 1.32 31.49 8.71
C LEU A 7 0.82 30.24 9.45
N ALA A 8 0.12 29.34 8.75
CA ALA A 8 -0.35 28.07 9.30
C ALA A 8 0.80 27.10 9.59
N MET A 9 1.79 27.01 8.68
CA MET A 9 2.99 26.20 8.88
C MET A 9 3.86 26.73 10.04
N ALA A 10 4.00 28.06 10.15
CA ALA A 10 4.78 28.68 11.23
C ALA A 10 4.18 28.48 12.63
N ARG A 11 2.85 28.32 12.74
CA ARG A 11 2.16 28.07 14.02
C ARG A 11 2.25 26.62 14.49
N PHE A 12 2.44 25.67 13.59
CA PHE A 12 2.42 24.23 13.91
C PHE A 12 3.80 23.62 14.15
N GLY A 13 4.89 24.38 14.15
CA GLY A 13 6.24 23.87 14.47
C GLY A 13 6.65 22.65 13.63
N GLY A 14 6.01 22.45 12.47
CA GLY A 14 6.16 21.26 11.66
C GLY A 14 7.39 21.40 10.79
N GLU A 15 8.29 20.42 10.87
CA GLU A 15 9.28 20.16 9.82
C GLU A 15 8.62 20.31 8.44
N PRO A 16 9.32 20.82 7.42
CA PRO A 16 8.74 20.97 6.09
C PRO A 16 8.13 19.64 5.65
N THR A 17 6.80 19.56 5.64
CA THR A 17 6.10 18.38 5.13
C THR A 17 6.60 18.19 3.70
N LYS A 18 7.37 17.14 3.45
CA LYS A 18 7.99 16.89 2.15
C LYS A 18 6.89 16.88 1.09
N GLN A 19 6.85 17.94 0.29
CA GLN A 19 5.83 18.09 -0.74
C GLN A 19 6.31 17.34 -1.98
N TYR A 20 5.64 16.24 -2.28
CA TYR A 20 5.88 15.51 -3.53
C TYR A 20 5.24 16.25 -4.70
N THR A 21 5.95 16.31 -5.82
CA THR A 21 5.40 16.83 -7.09
C THR A 21 4.25 15.93 -7.58
N PRO A 22 3.39 16.41 -8.50
CA PRO A 22 2.36 15.56 -9.10
C PRO A 22 2.92 14.26 -9.70
N GLU A 23 4.08 14.32 -10.34
CA GLU A 23 4.74 13.16 -10.94
C GLU A 23 5.21 12.16 -9.88
N GLN A 24 5.79 12.66 -8.78
CA GLN A 24 6.20 11.81 -7.65
C GLN A 24 5.01 11.15 -6.96
N LYS A 25 3.88 11.86 -6.85
CA LYS A 25 2.62 11.29 -6.34
C LYS A 25 2.07 10.22 -7.27
N GLU A 26 2.17 10.42 -8.58
CA GLU A 26 1.75 9.40 -9.56
C GLU A 26 2.60 8.13 -9.43
N GLN A 27 3.92 8.25 -9.21
CA GLN A 27 4.78 7.09 -8.97
C GLN A 27 4.39 6.30 -7.71
N PHE A 28 3.95 6.97 -6.64
CA PHE A 28 3.36 6.28 -5.48
C PHE A 28 2.03 5.60 -5.83
N ALA A 29 1.17 6.27 -6.59
CA ALA A 29 -0.12 5.74 -7.00
C ALA A 29 0.02 4.52 -7.94
N GLU A 30 1.02 4.49 -8.80
CA GLU A 30 1.34 3.34 -9.65
C GLU A 30 1.73 2.12 -8.81
N ILE A 31 2.58 2.30 -7.79
CA ILE A 31 2.90 1.23 -6.84
C ILE A 31 1.63 0.74 -6.15
N ASP A 32 0.80 1.66 -5.68
CA ASP A 32 -0.46 1.31 -5.01
C ASP A 32 -1.37 0.47 -5.93
N ARG A 33 -1.59 0.89 -7.18
CA ARG A 33 -2.38 0.15 -8.18
C ARG A 33 -1.79 -1.22 -8.49
N GLU A 34 -0.46 -1.33 -8.63
CA GLU A 34 0.23 -2.60 -8.89
C GLU A 34 -0.07 -3.62 -7.78
N TYR A 35 0.05 -3.21 -6.52
CA TYR A 35 -0.16 -4.10 -5.38
C TYR A 35 -1.64 -4.37 -5.11
N ASP A 36 -2.52 -3.39 -5.33
CA ASP A 36 -3.97 -3.60 -5.23
C ASP A 36 -4.45 -4.65 -6.26
N ALA A 37 -3.91 -4.63 -7.49
CA ALA A 37 -4.18 -5.65 -8.50
C ALA A 37 -3.70 -7.05 -8.06
N LYS A 38 -2.50 -7.14 -7.49
CA LYS A 38 -1.95 -8.42 -6.96
C LYS A 38 -2.79 -8.97 -5.81
N ILE A 39 -3.18 -8.12 -4.88
CA ILE A 39 -4.05 -8.51 -3.75
C ILE A 39 -5.43 -8.96 -4.26
N ALA A 40 -5.99 -8.28 -5.25
CA ALA A 40 -7.26 -8.67 -5.85
C ALA A 40 -7.15 -10.05 -6.54
N GLN A 41 -6.05 -10.30 -7.25
CA GLN A 41 -5.77 -11.60 -7.87
C GLN A 41 -5.68 -12.71 -6.81
N ALA A 42 -4.89 -12.52 -5.75
CA ALA A 42 -4.75 -13.50 -4.66
C ALA A 42 -6.11 -13.82 -4.01
N LYS A 43 -6.94 -12.79 -3.74
CA LYS A 43 -8.29 -12.96 -3.22
C LYS A 43 -9.20 -13.76 -4.16
N LEU A 44 -9.11 -13.52 -5.48
CA LEU A 44 -9.90 -14.26 -6.47
C LEU A 44 -9.48 -15.73 -6.56
N GLN A 45 -8.17 -15.99 -6.51
CA GLN A 45 -7.62 -17.34 -6.50
C GLN A 45 -8.08 -18.10 -5.25
N ALA A 46 -7.89 -17.53 -4.05
CA ALA A 46 -8.36 -18.12 -2.80
C ALA A 46 -9.87 -18.37 -2.80
N LYS A 47 -10.68 -17.44 -3.34
CA LYS A 47 -12.14 -17.65 -3.50
C LYS A 47 -12.45 -18.86 -4.39
N THR A 48 -11.70 -19.04 -5.46
CA THR A 48 -11.86 -20.18 -6.39
C THR A 48 -11.45 -21.49 -5.73
N GLU A 49 -10.40 -21.48 -4.92
CA GLU A 49 -9.94 -22.66 -4.17
C GLU A 49 -10.91 -23.05 -3.06
N ARG A 50 -11.43 -22.07 -2.29
CA ARG A 50 -12.48 -22.30 -1.29
C ARG A 50 -13.71 -22.96 -1.89
N ALA A 51 -14.11 -22.57 -3.10
CA ALA A 51 -15.26 -23.16 -3.78
C ALA A 51 -15.08 -24.64 -4.13
N LYS A 52 -13.84 -25.15 -4.14
CA LYS A 52 -13.50 -26.56 -4.40
C LYS A 52 -13.16 -27.34 -3.12
N ALA A 53 -13.14 -26.68 -1.96
CA ALA A 53 -12.75 -27.29 -0.70
C ALA A 53 -13.98 -27.89 0.00
N ASP A 54 -13.89 -29.18 0.36
CA ASP A 54 -14.98 -29.90 1.00
C ASP A 54 -14.85 -29.94 2.53
N GLN A 55 -13.65 -29.66 3.05
CA GLN A 55 -13.33 -29.74 4.47
C GLN A 55 -13.04 -28.38 5.08
N SER A 56 -13.54 -28.15 6.29
CA SER A 56 -13.32 -26.89 7.03
C SER A 56 -11.84 -26.63 7.31
N GLU A 57 -11.03 -27.66 7.51
CA GLU A 57 -9.57 -27.53 7.67
C GLU A 57 -8.87 -27.06 6.40
N GLN A 58 -9.34 -27.49 5.22
CA GLN A 58 -8.79 -27.02 3.94
C GLN A 58 -9.11 -25.55 3.72
N ILE A 59 -10.35 -25.12 4.04
CA ILE A 59 -10.74 -23.71 3.97
C ILE A 59 -9.87 -22.86 4.89
N LYS A 60 -9.64 -23.30 6.15
CA LYS A 60 -8.75 -22.59 7.08
C LYS A 60 -7.34 -22.44 6.52
N LYS A 61 -6.75 -23.49 5.95
CA LYS A 61 -5.43 -23.42 5.32
C LYS A 61 -5.36 -22.42 4.16
N ILE A 62 -6.42 -22.35 3.35
CA ILE A 62 -6.52 -21.37 2.25
C ILE A 62 -6.58 -19.94 2.81
N ASP A 63 -7.29 -19.74 3.92
CA ASP A 63 -7.45 -18.44 4.57
C ASP A 63 -6.18 -17.94 5.23
N ASP A 64 -5.47 -18.85 5.91
CA ASP A 64 -4.18 -18.58 6.51
C ASP A 64 -3.16 -18.23 5.42
N ALA A 65 -3.09 -19.02 4.35
CA ALA A 65 -2.21 -18.75 3.21
C ALA A 65 -2.50 -17.42 2.52
N LEU A 66 -3.78 -17.09 2.30
CA LEU A 66 -4.18 -15.80 1.73
C LEU A 66 -3.77 -14.64 2.64
N THR A 67 -3.89 -14.81 3.95
CA THR A 67 -3.52 -13.79 4.94
C THR A 67 -2.01 -13.51 4.89
N ASP A 68 -1.20 -14.56 4.90
CA ASP A 68 0.26 -14.46 4.80
C ASP A 68 0.69 -13.81 3.47
N GLU A 69 0.03 -14.16 2.38
CA GLU A 69 0.31 -13.58 1.06
C GLU A 69 -0.02 -12.08 1.03
N ILE A 70 -1.19 -11.66 1.54
CA ILE A 70 -1.57 -10.25 1.62
C ILE A 70 -0.57 -9.46 2.47
N GLN A 71 -0.19 -9.98 3.64
CA GLN A 71 0.81 -9.33 4.50
C GLN A 71 2.16 -9.19 3.78
N SER A 72 2.60 -10.21 3.05
CA SER A 72 3.82 -10.16 2.23
C SER A 72 3.73 -9.10 1.14
N LEU A 73 2.59 -8.99 0.46
CA LEU A 73 2.35 -8.00 -0.59
C LEU A 73 2.34 -6.58 -0.02
N GLU A 74 1.69 -6.35 1.12
CA GLU A 74 1.68 -5.05 1.81
C GLU A 74 3.07 -4.63 2.28
N ALA A 75 3.84 -5.56 2.87
CA ALA A 75 5.23 -5.29 3.27
C ALA A 75 6.10 -4.89 2.06
N LYS A 76 5.95 -5.59 0.93
CA LYS A 76 6.66 -5.26 -0.31
C LYS A 76 6.21 -3.92 -0.89
N ARG A 77 4.91 -3.60 -0.82
CA ARG A 77 4.35 -2.29 -1.23
C ARG A 77 5.01 -1.17 -0.43
N GLU A 78 5.05 -1.27 0.89
CA GLU A 78 5.69 -0.26 1.73
C GLU A 78 7.20 -0.18 1.49
N ALA A 79 7.90 -1.30 1.36
CA ALA A 79 9.33 -1.29 1.04
C ALA A 79 9.64 -0.56 -0.29
N LYS A 80 8.82 -0.78 -1.33
CA LYS A 80 8.95 -0.03 -2.60
C LYS A 80 8.67 1.45 -2.41
N LYS A 81 7.62 1.82 -1.68
CA LYS A 81 7.32 3.23 -1.39
C LYS A 81 8.41 3.88 -0.57
N GLU A 82 9.00 3.21 0.41
CA GLU A 82 10.15 3.72 1.16
C GLU A 82 11.38 3.94 0.28
N ALA A 83 11.70 2.98 -0.60
CA ALA A 83 12.78 3.16 -1.57
C ALA A 83 12.55 4.40 -2.44
N LEU A 84 11.31 4.61 -2.89
CA LEU A 84 10.92 5.78 -3.68
C LEU A 84 11.03 7.08 -2.86
N ARG A 85 10.59 7.09 -1.59
CA ARG A 85 10.75 8.25 -0.67
C ARG A 85 12.22 8.62 -0.48
N ARG A 86 13.13 7.64 -0.43
CA ARG A 86 14.59 7.84 -0.34
C ARG A 86 15.18 8.38 -1.64
N GLN A 87 14.66 7.98 -2.81
CA GLN A 87 15.09 8.54 -4.10
C GLN A 87 14.68 10.00 -4.28
N PHE A 88 13.57 10.42 -3.66
CA PHE A 88 13.11 11.80 -3.68
C PHE A 88 13.73 12.66 -2.56
N ALA A 89 14.59 12.09 -1.70
CA ALA A 89 15.24 12.79 -0.58
C ALA A 89 16.53 13.45 -1.06
#